data_AF-A0A0M3ARA4-F1
#
_entry.id   AF-A0A0M3ARA4-F1
#
_cell.length_a   1.000
_cell.length_b   1.000
_cell.length_c   1.000
_cell.angle_alpha   90.00
_cell.angle_beta   90.00
_cell.angle_gamma   90.00
#
_symmetry.space_group_name_H-M   'P 1'
#
loop_
_entity.id
_entity.type
_entity.pdbx_description
1 polymer ?
#
loop_
_entity_poly.entity_id
_entity_poly.type
_entity_poly.pdbx_seq_one_letter_code
_entity_poly.pdbx_strand_id
1 'polypeptide(L)'
;MTPRRLFLTLAMLCAGTTLSAQTVDPLAPTGRWSAYQGGRAELPPMGWNSWNAFFTEIDEEKLMGSAQRILDSGLARKGYRYINIDDGWWLRRRTSDGRLMIRSEKFPSSLTARGDPSFRPLTDRLHAMGFKAGIYSDLGRNICSQAYSNGEAQLPEGTMAEREVGLYGHSDQDIRLFFADWGFDAIKVDGCGIRAFAADAERVRNGQYRALSPLIDQASTTRSDIPAVKALFADINRSLARHNPDGDYLLSLCIWGSADVRAWGKDVGNISRTSDDISPDWSRMLTNYDSAVRRALYAHPGSWNDPDMLFIGAGDFDERHLTEARSHFTLWAMMNAPLLIGADLRKTPQPLLDIFGNTGLIAINQDPAGNQAVIAFDSDSLQILVKTLANGDKAVALFNRGIASVDAVLTADHLKLRPDRPIALLDLWTGATSGFTKEVKLRVEPRQTQVFRASGDHALADGLYLSEQPGSVNPAIDGVVQPQADPTIYRSIPGWRSTRGIGERPIYAGWGGAMADATPYNQPLMIAGRSFTAGIGILANSRLEVRNTGFARFTAQVGVDDSAGDGGQSVRFFLYGDGRPLASTPPLRRGSAAYAMSAPVKGVAILELVARAEGVTGNAVPVTWGEAALRR
;
A
#
# COMPACT_ATOMS: atom_id res chain seq x y z
N MET A 1 -46.40 2.88 -78.00
CA MET A 1 -46.52 3.47 -76.65
C MET A 1 -45.59 2.65 -75.76
N THR A 2 -44.49 3.12 -75.18
CA THR A 2 -44.16 4.37 -74.48
C THR A 2 -42.62 4.53 -74.47
N PRO A 3 -42.03 5.74 -74.44
CA PRO A 3 -40.60 5.95 -74.63
C PRO A 3 -39.79 5.99 -73.31
N ARG A 4 -38.51 5.61 -73.41
CA ARG A 4 -37.44 5.75 -72.40
C ARG A 4 -37.05 7.22 -72.20
N ARG A 5 -36.78 7.64 -70.95
CA ARG A 5 -35.84 8.74 -70.63
C ARG A 5 -35.06 8.47 -69.34
N LEU A 6 -33.75 8.72 -69.43
CA LEU A 6 -32.71 8.72 -68.40
C LEU A 6 -33.00 9.72 -67.27
N PHE A 7 -32.55 9.40 -66.05
CA PHE A 7 -32.25 10.38 -65.01
C PHE A 7 -30.81 10.17 -64.49
N LEU A 8 -30.06 11.28 -64.43
CA LEU A 8 -28.70 11.40 -63.92
C LEU A 8 -28.64 11.18 -62.40
N THR A 9 -27.61 10.47 -61.95
CA THR A 9 -27.20 10.34 -60.55
C THR A 9 -26.32 11.53 -60.15
N LEU A 10 -26.67 12.22 -59.06
CA LEU A 10 -25.85 13.26 -58.43
C LEU A 10 -25.10 12.62 -57.24
N ALA A 11 -23.77 12.57 -57.30
CA ALA A 11 -22.92 12.10 -56.21
C ALA A 11 -22.54 13.29 -55.30
N MET A 12 -22.91 13.23 -54.02
CA MET A 12 -22.37 14.11 -52.97
C MET A 12 -21.18 13.43 -52.30
N LEU A 13 -19.99 14.02 -52.41
CA LEU A 13 -18.83 13.67 -51.59
C LEU A 13 -19.00 14.27 -50.18
N CYS A 14 -19.17 13.41 -49.17
CA CYS A 14 -18.91 13.78 -47.78
C CYS A 14 -17.46 13.38 -47.44
N ALA A 15 -16.57 14.37 -47.33
CA ALA A 15 -15.24 14.17 -46.77
C ALA A 15 -15.37 13.98 -45.24
N GLY A 16 -15.26 12.73 -44.78
CA GLY A 16 -15.19 12.40 -43.36
C GLY A 16 -13.80 12.72 -42.82
N THR A 17 -13.68 13.73 -41.96
CA THR A 17 -12.51 13.93 -41.10
C THR A 17 -12.48 12.82 -40.05
N THR A 18 -11.63 11.82 -40.23
CA THR A 18 -11.30 10.86 -39.17
C THR A 18 -10.53 11.61 -38.08
N LEU A 19 -11.16 11.85 -36.92
CA LEU A 19 -10.42 12.19 -35.71
C LEU A 19 -9.53 11.00 -35.36
N SER A 20 -8.24 11.11 -35.64
CA SER A 20 -7.23 10.27 -35.02
C SER A 20 -7.31 10.52 -33.51
N ALA A 21 -7.60 9.48 -32.73
CA ALA A 21 -7.47 9.55 -31.28
C ALA A 21 -6.01 9.91 -30.98
N GLN A 22 -5.76 11.16 -30.54
CA GLN A 22 -4.44 11.58 -30.09
C GLN A 22 -4.01 10.62 -28.97
N THR A 23 -2.93 9.89 -29.19
CA THR A 23 -2.27 9.12 -28.15
C THR A 23 -1.81 10.11 -27.07
N VAL A 24 -2.50 10.11 -25.93
CA VAL A 24 -2.14 10.95 -24.78
C VAL A 24 -0.78 10.49 -24.28
N ASP A 25 0.19 11.40 -24.26
CA ASP A 25 1.52 11.13 -23.71
C ASP A 25 1.40 10.93 -22.18
N PRO A 26 1.67 9.72 -21.64
CA PRO A 26 1.51 9.44 -20.21
C PRO A 26 2.45 10.26 -19.33
N LEU A 27 3.55 10.79 -19.90
CA LEU A 27 4.53 11.62 -19.20
C LEU A 27 4.26 13.12 -19.36
N ALA A 28 3.19 13.51 -20.06
CA ALA A 28 2.78 14.90 -20.11
C ALA A 28 2.45 15.40 -18.69
N PRO A 29 2.85 16.63 -18.32
CA PRO A 29 2.54 17.19 -17.02
C PRO A 29 1.05 17.50 -16.93
N THR A 30 0.45 17.24 -15.77
CA THR A 30 -0.98 17.42 -15.50
C THR A 30 -1.28 18.56 -14.53
N GLY A 31 -0.29 18.95 -13.71
CA GLY A 31 -0.47 19.88 -12.61
C GLY A 31 -1.41 19.38 -11.51
N ARG A 32 -1.65 18.07 -11.43
CA ARG A 32 -2.64 17.47 -10.52
C ARG A 32 -2.00 16.31 -9.74
N TRP A 33 -2.57 16.04 -8.57
CA TRP A 33 -2.31 14.82 -7.82
C TRP A 33 -3.20 13.71 -8.36
N SER A 34 -2.62 12.66 -8.94
CA SER A 34 -3.35 11.60 -9.64
C SER A 34 -3.81 10.46 -8.74
N ALA A 35 -3.22 10.32 -7.55
CA ALA A 35 -3.56 9.22 -6.66
C ALA A 35 -4.96 9.41 -6.06
N TYR A 36 -5.55 8.28 -5.65
CA TYR A 36 -6.94 8.12 -5.25
C TYR A 36 -7.32 9.09 -4.13
N GLN A 37 -8.38 9.86 -4.38
CA GLN A 37 -8.93 10.85 -3.43
C GLN A 37 -10.35 10.47 -2.98
N GLY A 38 -10.85 9.30 -3.38
CA GLY A 38 -12.13 8.78 -2.91
C GLY A 38 -12.00 8.07 -1.55
N GLY A 39 -13.12 7.89 -0.85
CA GLY A 39 -13.13 7.31 0.48
C GLY A 39 -12.53 8.24 1.56
N ARG A 40 -12.39 7.74 2.78
CA ARG A 40 -11.78 8.45 3.92
C ARG A 40 -10.69 7.63 4.58
N ALA A 41 -9.47 7.80 4.06
CA ALA A 41 -8.25 7.17 4.56
C ALA A 41 -7.05 8.14 4.57
N GLU A 42 -7.27 9.40 4.97
CA GLU A 42 -6.20 10.41 5.11
C GLU A 42 -5.09 9.96 6.08
N LEU A 43 -5.42 9.05 7.01
CA LEU A 43 -4.49 8.32 7.86
C LEU A 43 -4.74 6.81 7.72
N PRO A 44 -3.76 5.95 8.03
CA PRO A 44 -3.95 4.51 7.96
C PRO A 44 -5.14 4.05 8.83
N PRO A 45 -6.04 3.22 8.31
CA PRO A 45 -7.20 2.78 9.08
C PRO A 45 -6.79 1.89 10.26
N MET A 46 -7.48 2.06 11.38
CA MET A 46 -7.27 1.26 12.60
C MET A 46 -8.57 0.58 13.01
N GLY A 47 -8.51 -0.69 13.40
CA GLY A 47 -9.71 -1.44 13.72
C GLY A 47 -9.45 -2.91 14.04
N TRP A 48 -10.43 -3.74 13.73
CA TRP A 48 -10.44 -5.18 13.97
C TRP A 48 -11.08 -5.90 12.79
N ASN A 49 -10.56 -7.07 12.45
CA ASN A 49 -11.11 -7.96 11.42
C ASN A 49 -11.23 -9.39 11.99
N SER A 50 -12.31 -10.09 11.66
CA SER A 50 -12.66 -11.39 12.22
C SER A 50 -11.81 -12.58 11.77
N TRP A 51 -11.15 -12.51 10.61
CA TRP A 51 -10.63 -13.70 9.90
C TRP A 51 -9.62 -14.51 10.71
N ASN A 52 -8.55 -13.87 11.21
CA ASN A 52 -7.49 -14.57 11.93
C ASN A 52 -7.98 -15.21 13.26
N ALA A 53 -9.08 -14.70 13.82
CA ALA A 53 -9.66 -15.20 15.05
C ALA A 53 -10.66 -16.34 14.83
N PHE A 54 -11.45 -16.26 13.77
CA PHE A 54 -12.65 -17.08 13.61
C PHE A 54 -12.79 -17.78 12.26
N PHE A 55 -11.96 -17.46 11.27
CA PHE A 55 -12.12 -17.90 9.88
C PHE A 55 -13.59 -17.70 9.44
N THR A 56 -14.21 -18.72 8.85
CA THR A 56 -15.62 -18.70 8.43
C THR A 56 -16.63 -18.88 9.59
N GLU A 57 -16.16 -19.09 10.82
CA GLU A 57 -17.00 -19.33 12.01
C GLU A 57 -17.36 -18.03 12.76
N ILE A 58 -17.42 -16.90 12.06
CA ILE A 58 -17.90 -15.64 12.62
C ILE A 58 -19.43 -15.67 12.87
N ASP A 59 -19.87 -15.02 13.95
CA ASP A 59 -21.27 -14.77 14.29
C ASP A 59 -21.41 -13.40 14.97
N GLU A 60 -22.66 -12.96 15.18
CA GLU A 60 -22.97 -11.65 15.76
C GLU A 60 -22.43 -11.50 17.20
N GLU A 61 -22.44 -12.56 17.99
CA GLU A 61 -21.94 -12.52 19.38
C GLU A 61 -20.43 -12.26 19.41
N LYS A 62 -19.67 -13.00 18.60
CA LYS A 62 -18.22 -12.82 18.43
C LYS A 62 -17.89 -11.40 17.97
N LEU A 63 -18.60 -10.89 16.97
CA LEU A 63 -18.38 -9.55 16.44
C LEU A 63 -18.69 -8.46 17.49
N MET A 64 -19.87 -8.52 18.11
CA MET A 64 -20.29 -7.53 19.10
C MET A 64 -19.45 -7.60 20.37
N GLY A 65 -19.02 -8.81 20.77
CA GLY A 65 -18.10 -9.00 21.89
C GLY A 65 -16.71 -8.39 21.63
N SER A 66 -16.17 -8.54 20.42
CA SER A 66 -14.93 -7.86 20.01
C SER A 66 -15.08 -6.34 20.00
N ALA A 67 -16.17 -5.82 19.45
CA ALA A 67 -16.46 -4.38 19.44
C ALA A 67 -16.58 -3.82 20.87
N GLN A 68 -17.28 -4.52 21.77
CA GLN A 68 -17.40 -4.14 23.17
C GLN A 68 -16.03 -4.13 23.86
N ARG A 69 -15.17 -5.13 23.59
CA ARG A 69 -13.83 -5.16 24.16
C ARG A 69 -12.97 -3.98 23.73
N ILE A 70 -13.12 -3.49 22.50
CA ILE A 70 -12.42 -2.30 22.00
C ILE A 70 -12.87 -1.03 22.76
N LEU A 71 -14.15 -0.94 23.15
CA LEU A 71 -14.64 0.14 24.03
C LEU A 71 -14.06 0.02 25.44
N ASP A 72 -14.19 -1.16 26.06
CA ASP A 72 -13.85 -1.40 27.46
C ASP A 72 -12.35 -1.22 27.73
N SER A 73 -11.51 -1.68 26.79
CA SER A 73 -10.05 -1.50 26.85
C SER A 73 -9.60 -0.06 26.54
N GLY A 74 -10.51 0.79 26.06
CA GLY A 74 -10.20 2.16 25.63
C GLY A 74 -9.49 2.27 24.28
N LEU A 75 -9.31 1.16 23.55
CA LEU A 75 -8.73 1.16 22.19
C LEU A 75 -9.56 2.03 21.23
N ALA A 76 -10.88 2.08 21.40
CA ALA A 76 -11.74 2.98 20.64
C ALA A 76 -11.25 4.45 20.74
N ARG A 77 -10.96 4.94 21.95
CA ARG A 77 -10.47 6.32 22.17
C ARG A 77 -9.10 6.56 21.54
N LYS A 78 -8.33 5.51 21.26
CA LYS A 78 -7.02 5.55 20.63
C LYS A 78 -7.06 5.44 19.11
N GLY A 79 -8.25 5.32 18.50
CA GLY A 79 -8.43 5.37 17.05
C GLY A 79 -8.90 4.07 16.40
N TYR A 80 -9.01 2.96 17.14
CA TYR A 80 -9.57 1.71 16.61
C TYR A 80 -11.07 1.87 16.36
N ARG A 81 -11.47 2.08 15.09
CA ARG A 81 -12.85 2.43 14.70
C ARG A 81 -13.53 1.41 13.80
N TYR A 82 -12.78 0.69 12.97
CA TYR A 82 -13.36 -0.25 12.02
C TYR A 82 -13.61 -1.61 12.68
N ILE A 83 -14.83 -2.15 12.55
CA ILE A 83 -15.23 -3.49 12.98
C ILE A 83 -15.64 -4.26 11.72
N ASN A 84 -14.75 -5.11 11.23
CA ASN A 84 -14.89 -5.73 9.91
C ASN A 84 -15.30 -7.21 10.03
N ILE A 85 -16.36 -7.56 9.30
CA ILE A 85 -16.78 -8.94 9.03
C ILE A 85 -16.01 -9.43 7.80
N ASP A 86 -15.24 -10.50 7.97
CA ASP A 86 -14.56 -11.20 6.88
C ASP A 86 -15.43 -12.35 6.31
N ASP A 87 -14.84 -13.32 5.62
CA ASP A 87 -15.57 -14.44 5.02
C ASP A 87 -16.38 -15.27 6.05
N GLY A 88 -17.47 -15.92 5.61
CA GLY A 88 -18.35 -16.78 6.42
C GLY A 88 -19.78 -16.26 6.64
N TRP A 89 -20.11 -15.04 6.22
CA TRP A 89 -21.41 -14.42 6.53
C TRP A 89 -22.55 -14.75 5.56
N TRP A 90 -22.24 -15.14 4.32
CA TRP A 90 -23.25 -15.45 3.29
C TRP A 90 -23.89 -16.80 3.50
N LEU A 91 -25.22 -16.87 3.31
CA LEU A 91 -25.92 -18.13 3.12
C LEU A 91 -25.85 -18.57 1.65
N ARG A 92 -26.28 -17.70 0.73
CA ARG A 92 -26.34 -17.93 -0.73
C ARG A 92 -26.75 -16.67 -1.49
N ARG A 93 -26.71 -16.70 -2.82
CA ARG A 93 -27.35 -15.74 -3.71
C ARG A 93 -28.73 -16.25 -4.14
N ARG A 94 -29.76 -15.40 -4.04
CA ARG A 94 -31.12 -15.70 -4.50
C ARG A 94 -31.18 -15.65 -6.02
N THR A 95 -31.67 -16.71 -6.65
CA THR A 95 -31.68 -16.85 -8.11
C THR A 95 -32.68 -15.93 -8.83
N SER A 96 -33.76 -15.51 -8.17
CA SER A 96 -34.82 -14.72 -8.80
C SER A 96 -34.40 -13.28 -9.15
N ASP A 97 -33.50 -12.71 -8.37
CA ASP A 97 -33.09 -11.30 -8.51
C ASP A 97 -31.60 -11.06 -8.22
N GLY A 98 -30.83 -12.11 -7.96
CA GLY A 98 -29.40 -12.02 -7.65
C GLY A 98 -29.08 -11.46 -6.27
N ARG A 99 -30.05 -11.27 -5.35
CA ARG A 99 -29.75 -10.69 -4.03
C ARG A 99 -28.92 -11.66 -3.15
N LEU A 100 -27.91 -11.14 -2.46
CA LEU A 100 -27.18 -11.89 -1.43
C LEU A 100 -28.02 -12.10 -0.17
N MET A 101 -28.07 -13.33 0.31
CA MET A 101 -28.79 -13.76 1.51
C MET A 101 -27.82 -14.00 2.67
N ILE A 102 -28.18 -13.52 3.86
CA ILE A 102 -27.36 -13.59 5.08
C ILE A 102 -27.64 -14.92 5.82
N ARG A 103 -26.63 -15.46 6.51
CA ARG A 103 -26.78 -16.51 7.54
C ARG A 103 -27.46 -15.96 8.79
N SER A 104 -28.78 -15.76 8.74
CA SER A 104 -29.53 -15.14 9.84
C SER A 104 -29.50 -15.94 11.15
N GLU A 105 -29.20 -17.24 11.12
CA GLU A 105 -28.95 -18.05 12.30
C GLU A 105 -27.68 -17.64 13.07
N LYS A 106 -26.66 -17.14 12.36
CA LYS A 106 -25.43 -16.60 12.94
C LYS A 106 -25.51 -15.11 13.23
N PHE A 107 -26.34 -14.40 12.46
CA PHE A 107 -26.59 -12.96 12.58
C PHE A 107 -28.08 -12.70 12.83
N PRO A 108 -28.60 -13.01 14.03
CA PRO A 108 -30.03 -12.95 14.32
C PRO A 108 -30.63 -11.55 14.20
N SER A 109 -29.83 -10.48 14.39
CA SER A 109 -30.31 -9.11 14.14
C SER A 109 -30.64 -8.84 12.68
N SER A 110 -30.18 -9.69 11.76
CA SER A 110 -30.48 -9.53 10.34
C SER A 110 -31.92 -9.88 9.96
N LEU A 111 -32.64 -10.58 10.84
CA LEU A 111 -34.05 -10.92 10.63
C LEU A 111 -34.89 -9.66 10.70
N THR A 112 -35.58 -9.35 9.60
CA THR A 112 -36.54 -8.24 9.55
C THR A 112 -37.95 -8.79 9.74
N ALA A 113 -38.81 -8.07 10.47
CA ALA A 113 -40.19 -8.50 10.71
C ALA A 113 -41.01 -8.62 9.40
N ARG A 114 -40.61 -7.86 8.37
CA ARG A 114 -41.14 -7.90 7.01
C ARG A 114 -39.99 -7.61 6.04
N GLY A 115 -39.77 -8.48 5.06
CA GLY A 115 -38.81 -8.25 3.98
C GLY A 115 -37.62 -9.21 4.00
N ASP A 116 -36.63 -8.89 3.17
CA ASP A 116 -35.40 -9.67 3.10
C ASP A 116 -34.50 -9.43 4.34
N PRO A 117 -33.63 -10.38 4.71
CA PRO A 117 -32.61 -10.14 5.72
C PRO A 117 -31.74 -8.93 5.39
N SER A 118 -31.35 -8.21 6.44
CA SER A 118 -30.57 -6.97 6.32
C SER A 118 -29.55 -6.83 7.43
N PHE A 119 -28.31 -6.46 7.12
CA PHE A 119 -27.33 -6.10 8.14
C PHE A 119 -27.56 -4.72 8.76
N ARG A 120 -28.56 -3.96 8.29
CA ARG A 120 -28.80 -2.60 8.79
C ARG A 120 -28.94 -2.50 10.32
N PRO A 121 -29.67 -3.39 11.02
CA PRO A 121 -29.72 -3.34 12.48
C PRO A 121 -28.38 -3.59 13.16
N LEU A 122 -27.50 -4.40 12.55
CA LEU A 122 -26.15 -4.65 13.06
C LEU A 122 -25.25 -3.43 12.88
N THR A 123 -25.25 -2.83 11.68
CA THR A 123 -24.45 -1.63 11.39
C THR A 123 -24.93 -0.43 12.20
N ASP A 124 -26.25 -0.21 12.32
CA ASP A 124 -26.82 0.84 13.16
C ASP A 124 -26.37 0.69 14.64
N ARG A 125 -26.27 -0.55 15.14
CA ARG A 125 -25.76 -0.82 16.50
C ARG A 125 -24.27 -0.47 16.63
N LEU A 126 -23.45 -0.84 15.66
CA LEU A 126 -22.02 -0.47 15.63
C LEU A 126 -21.84 1.05 15.51
N HIS A 127 -22.65 1.72 14.69
CA HIS A 127 -22.64 3.18 14.56
C HIS A 127 -23.06 3.87 15.85
N ALA A 128 -24.07 3.36 16.55
CA ALA A 128 -24.48 3.86 17.87
C ALA A 128 -23.38 3.71 18.93
N MET A 129 -22.48 2.74 18.77
CA MET A 129 -21.27 2.58 19.60
C MET A 129 -20.10 3.50 19.16
N GLY A 130 -20.25 4.24 18.06
CA GLY A 130 -19.21 5.10 17.49
C GLY A 130 -18.18 4.38 16.62
N PHE A 131 -18.51 3.19 16.12
CA PHE A 131 -17.67 2.42 15.20
C PHE A 131 -18.10 2.61 13.75
N LYS A 132 -17.22 2.19 12.83
CA LYS A 132 -17.48 1.99 11.42
C LYS A 132 -17.58 0.50 11.13
N ALA A 133 -18.54 0.08 10.33
CA ALA A 133 -18.76 -1.33 10.01
C ALA A 133 -18.08 -1.69 8.67
N GLY A 134 -17.33 -2.79 8.62
CA GLY A 134 -16.74 -3.29 7.38
C GLY A 134 -17.29 -4.64 6.94
N ILE A 135 -17.35 -4.86 5.63
CA ILE A 135 -17.78 -6.12 5.00
C ILE A 135 -16.70 -6.67 4.07
N TYR A 136 -16.79 -7.95 3.74
CA TYR A 136 -15.92 -8.65 2.81
C TYR A 136 -16.67 -9.08 1.55
N SER A 137 -15.97 -9.13 0.40
CA SER A 137 -16.42 -9.71 -0.86
C SER A 137 -15.23 -10.11 -1.75
N ASP A 138 -15.49 -10.59 -2.97
CA ASP A 138 -14.48 -11.05 -3.95
C ASP A 138 -14.83 -10.56 -5.36
N LEU A 139 -13.82 -10.27 -6.19
CA LEU A 139 -13.97 -9.79 -7.57
C LEU A 139 -14.62 -10.81 -8.52
N GLY A 140 -14.50 -12.10 -8.23
CA GLY A 140 -14.97 -13.18 -9.11
C GLY A 140 -16.37 -13.68 -8.77
N ARG A 141 -16.69 -14.88 -9.26
CA ARG A 141 -18.00 -15.53 -9.00
C ARG A 141 -18.09 -16.07 -7.57
N ASN A 142 -16.97 -16.54 -7.05
CA ASN A 142 -16.84 -17.28 -5.80
C ASN A 142 -15.74 -16.66 -4.96
N ILE A 143 -15.79 -16.89 -3.66
CA ILE A 143 -14.89 -16.28 -2.66
C ILE A 143 -13.72 -17.19 -2.28
N CYS A 144 -12.79 -16.70 -1.49
CA CYS A 144 -11.58 -17.45 -1.10
C CYS A 144 -11.87 -18.72 -0.30
N SER A 145 -12.81 -18.72 0.64
CA SER A 145 -13.15 -19.95 1.38
C SER A 145 -13.66 -21.05 0.44
N GLN A 146 -14.40 -20.70 -0.62
CA GLN A 146 -14.84 -21.67 -1.63
C GLN A 146 -13.69 -22.24 -2.48
N ALA A 147 -12.59 -21.50 -2.62
CA ALA A 147 -11.40 -21.97 -3.33
C ALA A 147 -10.51 -22.86 -2.46
N TYR A 148 -10.29 -22.47 -1.20
CA TYR A 148 -9.19 -22.99 -0.39
C TYR A 148 -9.61 -23.69 0.91
N SER A 149 -10.85 -23.52 1.37
CA SER A 149 -11.34 -24.24 2.55
C SER A 149 -11.83 -25.65 2.20
N ASN A 150 -11.58 -26.59 3.11
CA ASN A 150 -12.03 -27.98 3.05
C ASN A 150 -12.84 -28.31 4.34
N GLY A 151 -13.58 -29.41 4.34
CA GLY A 151 -14.20 -29.94 5.56
C GLY A 151 -15.35 -29.10 6.11
N GLU A 152 -15.27 -28.72 7.38
CA GLU A 152 -16.34 -28.09 8.20
C GLU A 152 -16.55 -26.58 7.95
N ALA A 153 -15.90 -26.01 6.93
CA ALA A 153 -16.01 -24.57 6.63
C ALA A 153 -17.44 -24.16 6.23
N GLN A 154 -17.82 -22.93 6.58
CA GLN A 154 -19.18 -22.41 6.43
C GLN A 154 -19.40 -21.82 5.03
N LEU A 155 -19.38 -22.68 4.03
CA LEU A 155 -19.44 -22.29 2.63
C LEU A 155 -20.88 -22.02 2.17
N PRO A 156 -21.10 -21.09 1.22
CA PRO A 156 -22.41 -20.83 0.65
C PRO A 156 -23.13 -22.10 0.19
N GLU A 157 -24.45 -22.13 0.35
CA GLU A 157 -25.29 -23.31 0.18
C GLU A 157 -26.18 -23.24 -1.08
N GLY A 158 -26.80 -24.37 -1.43
CA GLY A 158 -27.74 -24.48 -2.55
C GLY A 158 -27.07 -24.94 -3.85
N THR A 159 -27.70 -24.62 -4.97
CA THR A 159 -27.22 -24.92 -6.33
C THR A 159 -25.93 -24.17 -6.67
N MET A 160 -25.25 -24.59 -7.75
CA MET A 160 -24.03 -23.91 -8.21
C MET A 160 -24.23 -22.39 -8.44
N ALA A 161 -25.39 -21.98 -8.97
CA ALA A 161 -25.70 -20.57 -9.17
C ALA A 161 -25.98 -19.83 -7.85
N GLU A 162 -26.63 -20.48 -6.89
CA GLU A 162 -26.86 -19.92 -5.55
C GLU A 162 -25.56 -19.74 -4.76
N ARG A 163 -24.54 -20.54 -5.04
CA ARG A 163 -23.24 -20.43 -4.36
C ARG A 163 -22.33 -19.33 -4.91
N GLU A 164 -22.66 -18.69 -6.01
CA GLU A 164 -21.86 -17.60 -6.60
C GLU A 164 -22.11 -16.27 -5.88
N VAL A 165 -21.43 -16.07 -4.75
CA VAL A 165 -21.63 -14.92 -3.86
C VAL A 165 -20.61 -13.78 -4.04
N GLY A 166 -19.66 -13.91 -4.98
CA GLY A 166 -18.75 -12.83 -5.36
C GLY A 166 -19.40 -11.77 -6.26
N LEU A 167 -18.68 -10.68 -6.51
CA LEU A 167 -19.19 -9.48 -7.21
C LEU A 167 -19.33 -9.62 -8.73
N TYR A 168 -18.81 -10.70 -9.33
CA TYR A 168 -18.79 -10.85 -10.78
C TYR A 168 -20.22 -10.81 -11.37
N GLY A 169 -20.50 -9.78 -12.18
CA GLY A 169 -21.81 -9.53 -12.78
C GLY A 169 -22.82 -8.84 -11.86
N HIS A 170 -22.48 -8.57 -10.60
CA HIS A 170 -23.36 -8.00 -9.59
C HIS A 170 -22.78 -6.78 -8.84
N SER A 171 -21.62 -6.26 -9.26
CA SER A 171 -20.89 -5.20 -8.52
C SER A 171 -21.74 -3.96 -8.20
N ASP A 172 -22.56 -3.45 -9.12
CA ASP A 172 -23.42 -2.30 -8.82
C ASP A 172 -24.51 -2.65 -7.79
N GLN A 173 -25.18 -3.78 -7.99
CA GLN A 173 -26.23 -4.28 -7.11
C GLN A 173 -25.73 -4.52 -5.69
N ASP A 174 -24.58 -5.19 -5.55
CA ASP A 174 -24.04 -5.61 -4.28
C ASP A 174 -23.40 -4.43 -3.52
N ILE A 175 -22.73 -3.50 -4.22
CA ILE A 175 -22.23 -2.28 -3.57
C ILE A 175 -23.39 -1.40 -3.08
N ARG A 176 -24.49 -1.27 -3.85
CA ARG A 176 -25.70 -0.61 -3.35
C ARG A 176 -26.24 -1.31 -2.10
N LEU A 177 -26.30 -2.64 -2.12
CA LEU A 177 -26.75 -3.45 -1.00
C LEU A 177 -25.90 -3.20 0.25
N PHE A 178 -24.58 -3.21 0.12
CA PHE A 178 -23.68 -3.05 1.26
C PHE A 178 -23.71 -1.63 1.83
N PHE A 179 -23.64 -0.60 1.00
CA PHE A 179 -23.48 0.77 1.47
C PHE A 179 -24.81 1.48 1.69
N ALA A 180 -25.74 1.42 0.73
CA ALA A 180 -27.01 2.13 0.84
C ALA A 180 -28.04 1.38 1.70
N ASP A 181 -28.23 0.08 1.45
CA ASP A 181 -29.28 -0.70 2.13
C ASP A 181 -28.82 -1.16 3.53
N TRP A 182 -27.60 -1.67 3.65
CA TRP A 182 -27.06 -2.23 4.89
C TRP A 182 -26.23 -1.24 5.70
N GLY A 183 -25.75 -0.14 5.14
CA GLY A 183 -25.05 0.90 5.90
C GLY A 183 -23.63 0.53 6.34
N PHE A 184 -22.88 -0.25 5.56
CA PHE A 184 -21.46 -0.47 5.80
C PHE A 184 -20.63 0.76 5.41
N ASP A 185 -19.48 0.92 6.09
CA ASP A 185 -18.51 2.00 5.89
C ASP A 185 -17.22 1.51 5.20
N ALA A 186 -17.01 0.21 5.10
CA ALA A 186 -15.79 -0.36 4.55
C ALA A 186 -16.06 -1.63 3.78
N ILE A 187 -15.27 -1.88 2.74
CA ILE A 187 -15.28 -3.14 2.01
C ILE A 187 -13.84 -3.63 1.75
N LYS A 188 -13.57 -4.88 2.15
CA LYS A 188 -12.42 -5.67 1.71
C LYS A 188 -12.85 -6.50 0.51
N VAL A 189 -12.13 -6.36 -0.61
CA VAL A 189 -12.46 -7.05 -1.86
C VAL A 189 -11.29 -7.92 -2.29
N ASP A 190 -11.51 -9.23 -2.31
CA ASP A 190 -10.53 -10.27 -2.60
C ASP A 190 -10.42 -10.64 -4.08
N GLY A 191 -9.39 -11.43 -4.42
CA GLY A 191 -9.08 -11.84 -5.78
C GLY A 191 -9.18 -13.33 -6.09
N CYS A 192 -9.67 -14.18 -5.18
CA CYS A 192 -9.68 -15.63 -5.37
C CYS A 192 -10.60 -16.07 -6.51
N GLY A 193 -11.76 -15.44 -6.65
CA GLY A 193 -12.74 -15.78 -7.67
C GLY A 193 -12.24 -15.56 -9.09
N ILE A 194 -11.33 -14.60 -9.31
CA ILE A 194 -10.69 -14.32 -10.60
C ILE A 194 -9.33 -15.03 -10.77
N ARG A 195 -9.05 -16.02 -9.92
CA ARG A 195 -7.78 -16.76 -9.91
C ARG A 195 -7.97 -18.28 -9.86
N ALA A 196 -8.77 -18.77 -8.92
CA ALA A 196 -8.76 -20.17 -8.50
C ALA A 196 -9.71 -21.09 -9.29
N PHE A 197 -10.58 -20.53 -10.14
CA PHE A 197 -11.68 -21.25 -10.79
C PHE A 197 -11.48 -21.38 -12.30
N ALA A 198 -10.25 -21.63 -12.76
CA ALA A 198 -9.97 -21.98 -14.15
C ALA A 198 -10.71 -23.26 -14.58
N ALA A 199 -10.90 -23.47 -15.89
CA ALA A 199 -11.63 -24.64 -16.42
C ALA A 199 -11.00 -25.99 -16.03
N ASP A 200 -9.68 -26.00 -15.80
CA ASP A 200 -8.90 -27.15 -15.36
C ASP A 200 -8.69 -27.22 -13.84
N ALA A 201 -9.28 -26.32 -13.06
CA ALA A 201 -9.28 -26.46 -11.60
C ALA A 201 -10.10 -27.70 -11.19
N GLU A 202 -9.60 -28.48 -10.23
CA GLU A 202 -10.25 -29.73 -9.80
C GLU A 202 -11.71 -29.53 -9.40
N ARG A 203 -11.99 -28.50 -8.61
CA ARG A 203 -13.34 -28.17 -8.15
C ARG A 203 -14.28 -27.77 -9.29
N VAL A 204 -13.74 -27.23 -10.39
CA VAL A 204 -14.52 -26.90 -11.61
C VAL A 204 -14.76 -28.17 -12.43
N ARG A 205 -13.73 -29.00 -12.67
CA ARG A 205 -13.87 -30.27 -13.39
C ARG A 205 -14.84 -31.24 -12.73
N ASN A 206 -14.90 -31.24 -11.41
CA ASN A 206 -15.82 -32.07 -10.63
C ASN A 206 -17.24 -31.47 -10.55
N GLY A 207 -17.52 -30.39 -11.28
CA GLY A 207 -18.85 -29.78 -11.38
C GLY A 207 -19.31 -29.01 -10.15
N GLN A 208 -18.41 -28.67 -9.22
CA GLN A 208 -18.77 -27.94 -8.00
C GLN A 208 -18.95 -26.44 -8.25
N TYR A 209 -18.21 -25.87 -9.21
CA TYR A 209 -18.22 -24.44 -9.55
C TYR A 209 -18.13 -24.22 -11.06
N ARG A 210 -18.62 -23.06 -11.52
CA ARG A 210 -18.42 -22.63 -12.92
C ARG A 210 -17.02 -22.07 -13.11
N ALA A 211 -16.48 -22.34 -14.30
CA ALA A 211 -15.22 -21.76 -14.72
C ALA A 211 -15.29 -20.23 -14.84
N LEU A 212 -14.22 -19.56 -14.46
CA LEU A 212 -13.91 -18.18 -14.82
C LEU A 212 -12.43 -18.13 -15.20
N SER A 213 -12.12 -17.57 -16.38
CA SER A 213 -10.74 -17.43 -16.83
C SER A 213 -9.95 -16.59 -15.82
N PRO A 214 -8.80 -17.09 -15.31
CA PRO A 214 -7.99 -16.33 -14.37
C PRO A 214 -7.49 -15.02 -14.98
N LEU A 215 -7.58 -13.94 -14.21
CA LEU A 215 -6.95 -12.65 -14.52
C LEU A 215 -5.64 -12.47 -13.75
N ILE A 216 -5.47 -13.20 -12.64
CA ILE A 216 -4.27 -13.17 -11.81
C ILE A 216 -3.54 -14.50 -11.93
N ASP A 217 -2.25 -14.41 -12.22
CA ASP A 217 -1.29 -15.51 -12.13
C ASP A 217 -0.25 -15.18 -11.06
N GLN A 218 -0.33 -15.85 -9.91
CA GLN A 218 0.60 -15.61 -8.81
C GLN A 218 2.02 -16.09 -9.07
N ALA A 219 2.23 -17.01 -10.02
CA ALA A 219 3.55 -17.47 -10.38
C ALA A 219 4.23 -16.51 -11.39
N SER A 220 3.48 -15.60 -12.00
CA SER A 220 4.02 -14.66 -12.98
C SER A 220 3.15 -13.41 -13.15
N THR A 221 3.66 -12.28 -12.66
CA THR A 221 3.05 -10.96 -12.85
C THR A 221 2.83 -10.64 -14.33
N THR A 222 3.74 -11.05 -15.23
CA THR A 222 3.64 -10.78 -16.68
C THR A 222 2.56 -11.58 -17.38
N ARG A 223 2.04 -12.66 -16.78
CA ARG A 223 0.88 -13.41 -17.28
C ARG A 223 -0.46 -12.93 -16.72
N SER A 224 -0.44 -12.03 -15.73
CA SER A 224 -1.67 -11.44 -15.19
C SER A 224 -2.22 -10.37 -16.15
N ASP A 225 -3.55 -10.30 -16.29
CA ASP A 225 -4.23 -9.23 -17.01
C ASP A 225 -4.42 -8.02 -16.09
N ILE A 226 -3.34 -7.27 -15.90
CA ILE A 226 -3.30 -6.09 -15.02
C ILE A 226 -4.40 -5.06 -15.37
N PRO A 227 -4.61 -4.68 -16.65
CA PRO A 227 -5.68 -3.76 -17.02
C PRO A 227 -7.07 -4.27 -16.64
N ALA A 228 -7.37 -5.56 -16.83
CA ALA A 228 -8.67 -6.13 -16.47
C ALA A 228 -8.89 -6.12 -14.95
N VAL A 229 -7.88 -6.48 -14.14
CA VAL A 229 -7.99 -6.43 -12.67
C VAL A 229 -8.23 -4.98 -12.20
N LYS A 230 -7.48 -4.01 -12.73
CA LYS A 230 -7.68 -2.59 -12.42
C LYS A 230 -9.08 -2.11 -12.81
N ALA A 231 -9.61 -2.57 -13.95
CA ALA A 231 -10.96 -2.21 -14.41
C ALA A 231 -12.04 -2.70 -13.43
N LEU A 232 -11.91 -3.91 -12.87
CA LEU A 232 -12.89 -4.42 -11.89
C LEU A 232 -12.95 -3.55 -10.62
N PHE A 233 -11.81 -3.06 -10.12
CA PHE A 233 -11.80 -2.11 -9.01
C PHE A 233 -12.34 -0.73 -9.40
N ALA A 234 -12.05 -0.26 -10.62
CA ALA A 234 -12.64 0.98 -11.13
C ALA A 234 -14.16 0.88 -11.25
N ASP A 235 -14.72 -0.29 -11.55
CA ASP A 235 -16.16 -0.54 -11.59
C ASP A 235 -16.79 -0.43 -10.20
N ILE A 236 -16.13 -0.99 -9.18
CA ILE A 236 -16.51 -0.84 -7.77
C ILE A 236 -16.51 0.64 -7.37
N ASN A 237 -15.49 1.41 -7.73
CA ASN A 237 -15.45 2.86 -7.46
C ASN A 237 -16.59 3.62 -8.11
N ARG A 238 -16.93 3.31 -9.37
CA ARG A 238 -18.08 3.95 -10.03
C ARG A 238 -19.40 3.62 -9.32
N SER A 239 -19.51 2.43 -8.74
CA SER A 239 -20.66 2.03 -7.92
C SER A 239 -20.68 2.74 -6.57
N LEU A 240 -19.55 2.80 -5.85
CA LEU A 240 -19.41 3.53 -4.60
C LEU A 240 -19.76 5.02 -4.76
N ALA A 241 -19.29 5.66 -5.83
CA ALA A 241 -19.63 7.05 -6.14
C ALA A 241 -21.14 7.27 -6.38
N ARG A 242 -21.87 6.25 -6.86
CA ARG A 242 -23.32 6.31 -7.05
C ARG A 242 -24.09 6.09 -5.74
N HIS A 243 -23.69 5.09 -4.96
CA HIS A 243 -24.49 4.57 -3.84
C HIS A 243 -23.98 5.00 -2.46
N ASN A 244 -22.80 5.63 -2.38
CA ASN A 244 -22.27 6.27 -1.18
C ASN A 244 -21.68 7.67 -1.50
N PRO A 245 -22.51 8.64 -1.92
CA PRO A 245 -22.07 9.90 -2.49
C PRO A 245 -21.40 10.87 -1.49
N ASP A 246 -21.46 10.61 -0.18
CA ASP A 246 -20.74 11.40 0.82
C ASP A 246 -19.23 11.07 0.87
N GLY A 247 -18.83 10.00 0.19
CA GLY A 247 -17.46 9.52 0.10
C GLY A 247 -16.90 8.98 1.41
N ASP A 248 -17.73 8.73 2.43
CA ASP A 248 -17.27 8.22 3.73
C ASP A 248 -17.20 6.69 3.72
N TYR A 249 -16.21 6.16 3.00
CA TYR A 249 -15.93 4.72 2.97
C TYR A 249 -14.44 4.39 2.95
N LEU A 250 -14.14 3.12 3.23
CA LEU A 250 -12.82 2.52 3.01
C LEU A 250 -12.91 1.39 1.97
N LEU A 251 -12.12 1.48 0.90
CA LEU A 251 -11.95 0.40 -0.09
C LEU A 251 -10.58 -0.29 0.07
N SER A 252 -10.60 -1.57 0.42
CA SER A 252 -9.42 -2.42 0.58
C SER A 252 -9.28 -3.41 -0.58
N LEU A 253 -8.15 -3.33 -1.28
CA LEU A 253 -7.76 -4.19 -2.40
C LEU A 253 -6.98 -5.39 -1.86
N CYS A 254 -7.66 -6.53 -1.69
CA CYS A 254 -7.05 -7.75 -1.20
C CYS A 254 -6.64 -8.65 -2.37
N ILE A 255 -5.62 -8.24 -3.13
CA ILE A 255 -5.06 -9.04 -4.24
C ILE A 255 -3.57 -9.37 -4.04
N TRP A 256 -3.12 -9.34 -2.79
CA TRP A 256 -1.86 -9.96 -2.34
C TRP A 256 -0.58 -9.48 -3.04
N GLY A 257 -0.50 -8.22 -3.46
CA GLY A 257 0.62 -7.73 -4.27
C GLY A 257 0.59 -8.17 -5.74
N SER A 258 -0.39 -9.00 -6.13
CA SER A 258 -0.52 -9.56 -7.47
C SER A 258 -0.94 -8.50 -8.49
N ALA A 259 -0.80 -8.83 -9.78
CA ALA A 259 -1.12 -7.93 -10.89
C ALA A 259 -0.44 -6.55 -10.78
N ASP A 260 0.75 -6.47 -10.17
CA ASP A 260 1.50 -5.24 -9.90
C ASP A 260 0.66 -4.13 -9.24
N VAL A 261 -0.20 -4.51 -8.28
CA VAL A 261 -1.08 -3.57 -7.57
C VAL A 261 -0.31 -2.41 -6.91
N ARG A 262 0.98 -2.57 -6.63
CA ARG A 262 1.86 -1.48 -6.22
C ARG A 262 1.79 -0.27 -7.17
N ALA A 263 1.82 -0.50 -8.49
CA ALA A 263 1.89 0.57 -9.47
C ALA A 263 0.57 1.36 -9.60
N TRP A 264 -0.58 0.71 -9.39
CA TRP A 264 -1.89 1.28 -9.73
C TRP A 264 -2.95 1.22 -8.63
N GLY A 265 -2.74 0.46 -7.55
CA GLY A 265 -3.70 0.32 -6.45
C GLY A 265 -4.04 1.67 -5.81
N LYS A 266 -3.02 2.52 -5.67
CA LYS A 266 -3.13 3.92 -5.24
C LYS A 266 -3.98 4.79 -6.14
N ASP A 267 -4.36 4.35 -7.34
CA ASP A 267 -5.22 5.11 -8.25
C ASP A 267 -6.72 4.80 -8.03
N VAL A 268 -7.03 3.70 -7.33
CA VAL A 268 -8.40 3.17 -7.22
C VAL A 268 -8.79 2.71 -5.81
N GLY A 269 -7.91 2.72 -4.83
CA GLY A 269 -8.19 2.15 -3.51
C GLY A 269 -7.52 2.89 -2.36
N ASN A 270 -8.00 2.64 -1.15
CA ASN A 270 -7.47 3.26 0.05
C ASN A 270 -6.39 2.44 0.74
N ILE A 271 -6.47 1.11 0.66
CA ILE A 271 -5.41 0.22 1.12
C ILE A 271 -5.26 -0.92 0.13
N SER A 272 -4.02 -1.36 -0.12
CA SER A 272 -3.75 -2.47 -1.03
C SER A 272 -2.80 -3.49 -0.40
N ARG A 273 -3.26 -4.73 -0.33
CA ARG A 273 -2.49 -5.86 0.20
C ARG A 273 -1.20 -6.05 -0.61
N THR A 274 -0.08 -6.20 0.06
CA THR A 274 1.25 -6.26 -0.58
C THR A 274 1.82 -7.66 -0.72
N SER A 275 1.25 -8.66 -0.04
CA SER A 275 1.64 -10.08 -0.11
C SER A 275 0.45 -11.00 0.12
N ASP A 276 0.67 -12.30 -0.01
CA ASP A 276 -0.24 -13.35 0.49
C ASP A 276 -0.59 -13.14 1.98
N ASP A 277 -1.42 -14.02 2.56
CA ASP A 277 -1.92 -13.90 3.93
C ASP A 277 -0.87 -14.17 5.00
N ILE A 278 -0.85 -13.34 6.03
CA ILE A 278 -0.01 -13.49 7.23
C ILE A 278 -0.43 -14.72 8.05
N SER A 279 0.54 -15.32 8.74
CA SER A 279 0.35 -16.39 9.73
C SER A 279 1.13 -16.02 11.01
N PRO A 280 0.83 -16.64 12.17
CA PRO A 280 1.45 -16.27 13.45
C PRO A 280 2.88 -16.82 13.61
N ASP A 281 3.68 -16.73 12.55
CA ASP A 281 5.06 -17.22 12.48
C ASP A 281 5.99 -16.06 12.12
N TRP A 282 7.14 -15.96 12.81
CA TRP A 282 8.11 -14.88 12.61
C TRP A 282 8.56 -14.73 11.15
N SER A 283 8.89 -15.85 10.51
CA SER A 283 9.31 -15.87 9.11
C SER A 283 8.24 -15.34 8.18
N ARG A 284 6.96 -15.64 8.47
CA ARG A 284 5.85 -15.17 7.64
C ARG A 284 5.64 -13.67 7.80
N MET A 285 5.66 -13.17 9.03
CA MET A 285 5.62 -11.74 9.34
C MET A 285 6.74 -10.98 8.62
N LEU A 286 7.97 -11.54 8.59
CA LEU A 286 9.07 -10.95 7.83
C LEU A 286 8.77 -10.87 6.33
N THR A 287 8.17 -11.89 5.71
CA THR A 287 7.75 -11.84 4.30
C THR A 287 6.71 -10.75 4.06
N ASN A 288 5.70 -10.63 4.92
CA ASN A 288 4.70 -9.57 4.86
C ASN A 288 5.36 -8.18 4.96
N TYR A 289 6.18 -7.97 5.98
CA TYR A 289 6.92 -6.73 6.19
C TYR A 289 7.82 -6.37 5.00
N ASP A 290 8.60 -7.33 4.51
CA ASP A 290 9.55 -7.11 3.42
C ASP A 290 8.85 -6.77 2.09
N SER A 291 7.59 -7.19 1.90
CA SER A 291 6.78 -6.82 0.73
C SER A 291 6.34 -5.34 0.74
N ALA A 292 6.31 -4.68 1.91
CA ALA A 292 5.79 -3.33 2.07
C ALA A 292 6.87 -2.28 2.39
N VAL A 293 7.92 -2.65 3.14
CA VAL A 293 8.87 -1.69 3.72
C VAL A 293 9.60 -0.81 2.68
N ARG A 294 9.80 -1.32 1.46
CA ARG A 294 10.45 -0.58 0.35
C ARG A 294 9.50 0.25 -0.50
N ARG A 295 8.20 0.22 -0.22
CA ARG A 295 7.16 0.89 -1.01
C ARG A 295 6.78 2.27 -0.44
N ALA A 296 7.69 2.95 0.25
CA ALA A 296 7.38 4.21 0.95
C ALA A 296 6.77 5.29 0.04
N LEU A 297 7.19 5.36 -1.23
CA LEU A 297 6.64 6.31 -2.22
C LEU A 297 5.26 5.89 -2.79
N TYR A 298 4.79 4.68 -2.51
CA TYR A 298 3.48 4.17 -2.93
C TYR A 298 2.46 4.19 -1.78
N ALA A 299 2.82 4.80 -0.65
CA ALA A 299 1.93 5.07 0.47
C ALA A 299 1.93 6.57 0.79
N HIS A 300 0.74 7.15 0.86
CA HIS A 300 0.51 8.56 1.14
C HIS A 300 -0.92 8.75 1.65
N PRO A 301 -1.28 9.92 2.22
CA PRO A 301 -2.65 10.20 2.63
C PRO A 301 -3.66 9.82 1.55
N GLY A 302 -4.64 9.00 1.93
CA GLY A 302 -5.67 8.42 1.05
C GLY A 302 -5.38 7.01 0.51
N SER A 303 -4.12 6.54 0.51
CA SER A 303 -3.72 5.23 -0.03
C SER A 303 -2.52 4.62 0.73
N TRP A 304 -2.68 3.43 1.30
CA TRP A 304 -1.66 2.78 2.14
C TRP A 304 -1.26 1.37 1.67
N ASN A 305 0.02 1.05 1.85
CA ASN A 305 0.51 -0.32 1.72
C ASN A 305 -0.04 -1.16 2.88
N ASP A 306 -0.66 -2.29 2.57
CA ASP A 306 -1.23 -3.20 3.56
C ASP A 306 -0.43 -4.53 3.60
N PRO A 307 0.53 -4.69 4.53
CA PRO A 307 1.23 -5.95 4.75
C PRO A 307 0.37 -7.00 5.48
N ASP A 308 -0.96 -6.82 5.54
CA ASP A 308 -1.97 -7.67 6.18
C ASP A 308 -2.20 -7.37 7.67
N MET A 309 -3.23 -8.01 8.25
CA MET A 309 -3.69 -7.81 9.63
C MET A 309 -2.61 -8.12 10.68
N LEU A 310 -2.77 -7.53 11.88
CA LEU A 310 -1.98 -7.87 13.05
C LEU A 310 -2.37 -9.27 13.57
N PHE A 311 -1.46 -10.23 13.47
CA PHE A 311 -1.60 -11.59 14.02
C PHE A 311 -1.05 -11.72 15.46
N ILE A 312 -1.12 -10.65 16.25
CA ILE A 312 -0.67 -10.62 17.65
C ILE A 312 -1.69 -11.34 18.52
N GLY A 313 -1.25 -12.30 19.34
CA GLY A 313 -2.09 -13.15 20.19
C GLY A 313 -2.05 -14.64 19.89
N ALA A 314 -1.24 -15.07 18.91
CA ALA A 314 -1.03 -16.49 18.59
C ALA A 314 0.41 -16.75 18.15
N GLY A 315 0.83 -18.02 18.22
CA GLY A 315 2.14 -18.49 17.74
C GLY A 315 3.32 -17.67 18.30
N ASP A 316 4.19 -17.21 17.42
CA ASP A 316 5.37 -16.39 17.74
C ASP A 316 5.01 -14.99 18.28
N PHE A 317 3.73 -14.63 18.42
CA PHE A 317 3.27 -13.30 18.86
C PHE A 317 2.28 -13.37 20.04
N ASP A 318 2.31 -14.45 20.82
CA ASP A 318 1.43 -14.62 21.99
C ASP A 318 1.96 -13.92 23.26
N GLU A 319 1.28 -14.12 24.40
CA GLU A 319 1.65 -13.52 25.69
C GLU A 319 3.00 -13.98 26.25
N ARG A 320 3.57 -15.07 25.72
CA ARG A 320 4.90 -15.59 26.09
C ARG A 320 6.01 -15.03 25.19
N HIS A 321 5.64 -14.44 24.05
CA HIS A 321 6.54 -13.89 23.04
C HIS A 321 6.31 -12.37 22.85
N LEU A 322 6.29 -11.62 23.95
CA LEU A 322 6.00 -10.18 23.92
C LEU A 322 7.04 -9.37 23.14
N THR A 323 8.30 -9.82 23.04
CA THR A 323 9.33 -9.14 22.26
C THR A 323 8.95 -9.14 20.77
N GLU A 324 8.61 -10.30 20.24
CA GLU A 324 8.15 -10.48 18.87
C GLU A 324 6.83 -9.74 18.61
N ALA A 325 5.86 -9.82 19.52
CA ALA A 325 4.60 -9.11 19.41
C ALA A 325 4.80 -7.57 19.37
N ARG A 326 5.71 -7.04 20.18
CA ARG A 326 6.09 -5.61 20.16
C ARG A 326 6.79 -5.23 18.86
N SER A 327 7.67 -6.09 18.34
CA SER A 327 8.33 -5.88 17.05
C SER A 327 7.31 -5.83 15.91
N HIS A 328 6.39 -6.80 15.85
CA HIS A 328 5.32 -6.83 14.85
C HIS A 328 4.53 -5.51 14.84
N PHE A 329 4.02 -5.08 16.00
CA PHE A 329 3.26 -3.83 16.10
C PHE A 329 4.09 -2.59 15.72
N THR A 330 5.36 -2.54 16.16
CA THR A 330 6.27 -1.43 15.86
C THR A 330 6.52 -1.30 14.36
N LEU A 331 6.76 -2.40 13.66
CA LEU A 331 7.04 -2.40 12.22
C LEU A 331 5.83 -1.94 11.42
N TRP A 332 4.62 -2.42 11.75
CA TRP A 332 3.39 -1.96 11.12
C TRP A 332 3.15 -0.47 11.34
N ALA A 333 3.40 0.02 12.57
CA ALA A 333 3.27 1.44 12.89
C ALA A 333 4.26 2.30 12.09
N MET A 334 5.53 1.88 11.98
CA MET A 334 6.56 2.59 11.22
C MET A 334 6.27 2.61 9.71
N MET A 335 5.63 1.58 9.17
CA MET A 335 5.30 1.49 7.75
C MET A 335 4.05 2.26 7.33
N ASN A 336 3.31 2.86 8.27
CA ASN A 336 1.94 3.36 8.03
C ASN A 336 0.99 2.26 7.52
N ALA A 337 1.21 1.02 7.94
CA ALA A 337 0.28 -0.07 7.66
C ALA A 337 -1.06 0.19 8.36
N PRO A 338 -2.18 -0.30 7.81
CA PRO A 338 -3.43 -0.45 8.56
C PRO A 338 -3.19 -1.23 9.86
N LEU A 339 -3.71 -0.73 10.98
CA LEU A 339 -3.63 -1.42 12.28
C LEU A 339 -4.94 -2.16 12.54
N LEU A 340 -5.16 -3.25 11.81
CA LEU A 340 -6.33 -4.11 11.94
C LEU A 340 -5.98 -5.31 12.83
N ILE A 341 -6.55 -5.36 14.04
CA ILE A 341 -6.35 -6.46 14.99
C ILE A 341 -7.07 -7.72 14.47
N GLY A 342 -6.35 -8.86 14.44
CA GLY A 342 -6.89 -10.16 14.02
C GLY A 342 -7.15 -11.16 15.16
N ALA A 343 -7.13 -10.75 16.43
CA ALA A 343 -7.27 -11.64 17.59
C ALA A 343 -8.72 -11.79 18.07
N ASP A 344 -9.06 -12.90 18.76
CA ASP A 344 -10.29 -12.98 19.57
C ASP A 344 -10.13 -12.07 20.81
N LEU A 345 -10.56 -10.82 20.67
CA LEU A 345 -10.39 -9.80 21.69
C LEU A 345 -11.06 -10.17 23.01
N ARG A 346 -12.13 -10.95 22.98
CA ARG A 346 -12.88 -11.40 24.18
C ARG A 346 -12.00 -12.21 25.14
N LYS A 347 -10.92 -12.82 24.62
CA LYS A 347 -9.97 -13.65 25.36
C LYS A 347 -8.56 -13.07 25.38
N THR A 348 -8.34 -11.90 24.77
CA THR A 348 -7.01 -11.31 24.66
C THR A 348 -6.54 -10.77 26.02
N PRO A 349 -5.38 -11.23 26.52
CA PRO A 349 -4.84 -10.81 27.82
C PRO A 349 -4.32 -9.37 27.79
N GLN A 350 -4.27 -8.73 28.97
CA GLN A 350 -3.92 -7.32 29.10
C GLN A 350 -2.56 -6.93 28.49
N PRO A 351 -1.46 -7.71 28.63
CA PRO A 351 -0.18 -7.35 28.02
C PRO A 351 -0.22 -7.16 26.50
N LEU A 352 -1.09 -7.90 25.79
CA LEU A 352 -1.28 -7.74 24.35
C LEU A 352 -2.17 -6.54 24.02
N LEU A 353 -3.18 -6.25 24.85
CA LEU A 353 -3.97 -5.02 24.73
C LEU A 353 -3.12 -3.77 24.95
N ASP A 354 -2.11 -3.84 25.83
CA ASP A 354 -1.16 -2.75 26.05
C ASP A 354 -0.28 -2.49 24.82
N ILE A 355 0.06 -3.54 24.06
CA ILE A 355 0.76 -3.41 22.76
C ILE A 355 -0.11 -2.65 21.77
N PHE A 356 -1.36 -3.11 21.53
CA PHE A 356 -2.31 -2.40 20.67
C PHE A 356 -2.58 -0.98 21.18
N GLY A 357 -2.51 -0.77 22.49
CA GLY A 357 -2.78 0.50 23.14
C GLY A 357 -1.59 1.46 23.22
N ASN A 358 -0.41 1.15 22.66
CA ASN A 358 0.75 2.03 22.78
C ASN A 358 0.53 3.35 22.02
N THR A 359 0.29 4.44 22.74
CA THR A 359 -0.05 5.74 22.16
C THR A 359 1.09 6.39 21.42
N GLY A 360 2.35 6.12 21.79
CA GLY A 360 3.54 6.64 21.09
C GLY A 360 3.66 6.05 19.69
N LEU A 361 3.47 4.72 19.57
CA LEU A 361 3.50 4.04 18.27
C LEU A 361 2.28 4.34 17.41
N ILE A 362 1.09 4.44 18.01
CA ILE A 362 -0.11 4.89 17.30
C ILE A 362 0.11 6.31 16.75
N ALA A 363 0.69 7.23 17.54
CA ALA A 363 0.97 8.57 17.08
C ALA A 363 1.96 8.62 15.90
N ILE A 364 2.93 7.69 15.84
CA ILE A 364 3.78 7.54 14.66
C ILE A 364 2.95 7.10 13.45
N ASN A 365 2.14 6.04 13.58
CA ASN A 365 1.32 5.52 12.48
C ASN A 365 0.33 6.58 11.97
N GLN A 366 -0.25 7.36 12.89
CA GLN A 366 -1.27 8.38 12.65
C GLN A 366 -0.68 9.80 12.46
N ASP A 367 0.63 9.93 12.21
CA ASP A 367 1.26 11.23 11.99
C ASP A 367 0.72 11.89 10.70
N PRO A 368 0.30 13.18 10.75
CA PRO A 368 -0.39 13.83 9.63
C PRO A 368 0.50 14.14 8.42
N ALA A 369 1.83 13.98 8.51
CA ALA A 369 2.67 14.04 7.31
C ALA A 369 2.44 12.84 6.39
N GLY A 370 1.87 11.74 6.92
CA GLY A 370 1.56 10.54 6.14
C GLY A 370 2.79 9.82 5.60
N ASN A 371 3.99 10.12 6.12
CA ASN A 371 5.23 9.51 5.65
C ASN A 371 5.35 8.07 6.14
N GLN A 372 5.50 7.09 5.25
CA GLN A 372 6.01 5.77 5.61
C GLN A 372 7.51 5.89 5.97
N ALA A 373 8.02 5.04 6.88
CA ALA A 373 9.44 4.98 7.16
C ALA A 373 10.27 4.51 5.95
N VAL A 374 11.48 5.06 5.81
CA VAL A 374 12.48 4.67 4.82
C VAL A 374 13.62 3.89 5.48
N ILE A 375 14.27 2.99 4.73
CA ILE A 375 15.37 2.19 5.24
C ILE A 375 16.68 2.99 5.16
N ALA A 376 17.20 3.41 6.31
CA ALA A 376 18.48 4.11 6.44
C ALA A 376 19.68 3.13 6.49
N PHE A 377 19.47 1.93 7.04
CA PHE A 377 20.47 0.85 7.09
C PHE A 377 19.81 -0.51 6.87
N ASP A 378 20.48 -1.38 6.11
CA ASP A 378 19.95 -2.70 5.75
C ASP A 378 21.05 -3.77 5.73
N SER A 379 20.86 -4.79 6.58
CA SER A 379 21.60 -6.04 6.52
C SER A 379 20.67 -7.24 6.72
N ASP A 380 21.23 -8.43 6.70
CA ASP A 380 20.51 -9.68 6.92
C ASP A 380 19.88 -9.78 8.31
N SER A 381 20.61 -9.29 9.32
CA SER A 381 20.22 -9.42 10.73
C SER A 381 19.60 -8.15 11.30
N LEU A 382 19.89 -6.96 10.76
CA LEU A 382 19.43 -5.71 11.33
C LEU A 382 18.99 -4.71 10.25
N GLN A 383 17.92 -3.98 10.53
CA GLN A 383 17.51 -2.82 9.75
C GLN A 383 17.35 -1.59 10.64
N ILE A 384 17.66 -0.40 10.11
CA ILE A 384 17.31 0.89 10.73
C ILE A 384 16.30 1.58 9.82
N LEU A 385 15.10 1.79 10.35
CA LEU A 385 13.99 2.48 9.70
C LEU A 385 13.89 3.89 10.26
N VAL A 386 13.71 4.88 9.39
CA VAL A 386 13.59 6.29 9.79
C VAL A 386 12.37 6.91 9.10
N LYS A 387 11.55 7.60 9.88
CA LYS A 387 10.36 8.31 9.41
C LYS A 387 10.42 9.76 9.88
N THR A 388 10.26 10.71 8.97
CA THR A 388 10.08 12.12 9.34
C THR A 388 8.63 12.39 9.71
N LEU A 389 8.42 12.96 10.88
CA LEU A 389 7.12 13.36 11.41
C LEU A 389 6.77 14.78 10.98
N ALA A 390 5.49 15.14 11.05
CA ALA A 390 4.99 16.45 10.59
C ALA A 390 5.64 17.65 11.29
N ASN A 391 6.09 17.46 12.53
CA ASN A 391 6.78 18.49 13.30
C ASN A 391 8.30 18.58 13.02
N GLY A 392 8.85 17.73 12.15
CA GLY A 392 10.27 17.65 11.82
C GLY A 392 11.04 16.55 12.55
N ASP A 393 10.53 16.06 13.69
CA ASP A 393 11.18 14.98 14.44
C ASP A 393 11.28 13.70 13.61
N LYS A 394 12.17 12.79 14.04
CA LYS A 394 12.33 11.47 13.42
C LYS A 394 11.77 10.39 14.32
N ALA A 395 10.92 9.52 13.82
CA ALA A 395 10.77 8.20 14.42
C ALA A 395 11.87 7.28 13.86
N VAL A 396 12.57 6.54 14.72
CA VAL A 396 13.62 5.60 14.33
C VAL A 396 13.41 4.26 14.98
N ALA A 397 13.46 3.19 14.20
CA ALA A 397 13.36 1.82 14.68
C ALA A 397 14.62 1.02 14.28
N LEU A 398 15.27 0.40 15.26
CA LEU A 398 16.37 -0.55 15.08
C LEU A 398 15.80 -1.95 15.24
N PHE A 399 15.61 -2.63 14.12
CA PHE A 399 14.94 -3.91 14.04
C PHE A 399 15.95 -5.05 13.89
N ASN A 400 16.08 -5.89 14.91
CA ASN A 400 16.82 -7.13 14.84
C ASN A 400 15.91 -8.25 14.30
N ARG A 401 16.24 -8.72 13.10
CA ARG A 401 15.52 -9.77 12.37
C ARG A 401 15.90 -11.17 12.88
N GLY A 402 17.09 -11.28 13.46
CA GLY A 402 17.74 -12.54 13.77
C GLY A 402 17.52 -13.02 15.19
N ILE A 403 18.10 -14.20 15.46
CA ILE A 403 18.04 -14.89 16.75
C ILE A 403 19.24 -14.59 17.67
N ALA A 404 20.19 -13.80 17.18
CA ALA A 404 21.34 -13.35 17.94
C ALA A 404 21.20 -11.84 18.20
N SER A 405 21.59 -11.43 19.39
CA SER A 405 21.70 -10.04 19.77
C SER A 405 22.69 -9.26 18.90
N VAL A 406 22.40 -7.99 18.62
CA VAL A 406 23.19 -7.14 17.73
C VAL A 406 23.59 -5.84 18.42
N ASP A 407 24.85 -5.46 18.27
CA ASP A 407 25.35 -4.15 18.70
C ASP A 407 25.26 -3.16 17.54
N ALA A 408 24.17 -2.41 17.49
CA ALA A 408 23.92 -1.41 16.46
C ALA A 408 24.53 -0.06 16.83
N VAL A 409 24.99 0.69 15.83
CA VAL A 409 25.41 2.09 15.91
C VAL A 409 24.41 2.95 15.15
N LEU A 410 23.63 3.74 15.87
CA LEU A 410 22.77 4.76 15.26
C LEU A 410 23.58 6.03 15.06
N THR A 411 23.59 6.58 13.84
CA THR A 411 24.31 7.83 13.52
C THR A 411 23.33 8.98 13.26
N ALA A 412 23.82 10.22 13.38
CA ALA A 412 23.08 11.42 12.98
C ALA A 412 22.74 11.40 11.48
N ASP A 413 23.63 10.85 10.65
CA ASP A 413 23.44 10.74 9.20
C ASP A 413 22.28 9.81 8.85
N HIS A 414 22.08 8.70 9.58
CA HIS A 414 20.89 7.83 9.40
C HIS A 414 19.61 8.63 9.56
N LEU A 415 19.60 9.59 10.49
CA LEU A 415 18.46 10.44 10.81
C LEU A 415 18.37 11.68 9.92
N LYS A 416 19.35 11.92 9.03
CA LYS A 416 19.51 13.19 8.28
C LYS A 416 19.54 14.41 9.22
N LEU A 417 20.12 14.23 10.39
CA LEU A 417 20.36 15.26 11.39
C LEU A 417 21.85 15.63 11.42
N ARG A 418 22.17 16.79 12.00
CA ARG A 418 23.54 17.27 12.07
C ARG A 418 24.39 16.44 13.04
N PRO A 419 25.57 15.94 12.62
CA PRO A 419 26.43 15.15 13.49
C PRO A 419 27.15 15.98 14.56
N ASP A 420 27.25 17.29 14.39
CA ASP A 420 27.90 18.22 15.33
C ASP A 420 26.94 18.82 16.37
N ARG A 421 25.70 18.34 16.42
CA ARG A 421 24.64 18.84 17.31
C ARG A 421 24.06 17.71 18.18
N PRO A 422 23.55 18.04 19.39
CA PRO A 422 22.86 17.05 20.21
C PRO A 422 21.57 16.55 19.56
N ILE A 423 21.31 15.26 19.70
CA ILE A 423 20.08 14.58 19.28
C ILE A 423 19.46 13.95 20.53
N ALA A 424 18.24 14.34 20.87
CA ALA A 424 17.48 13.75 21.98
C ALA A 424 16.71 12.52 21.48
N LEU A 425 16.62 11.47 22.30
CA LEU A 425 15.88 10.24 22.04
C LEU A 425 14.84 10.00 23.14
N LEU A 426 13.63 9.64 22.76
CA LEU A 426 12.56 9.16 23.64
C LEU A 426 12.17 7.75 23.21
N ASP A 427 12.42 6.75 24.07
CA ASP A 427 12.01 5.36 23.85
C ASP A 427 10.47 5.26 23.95
N LEU A 428 9.83 4.70 22.92
CA LEU A 428 8.37 4.67 22.83
C LEU A 428 7.74 3.43 23.47
N TRP A 429 8.55 2.47 23.94
CA TRP A 429 8.08 1.37 24.78
C TRP A 429 8.25 1.67 26.27
N THR A 430 9.33 2.34 26.67
CA THR A 430 9.65 2.56 28.09
C THR A 430 9.40 3.98 28.57
N GLY A 431 9.31 4.96 27.67
CA GLY A 431 9.26 6.39 27.99
C GLY A 431 10.61 6.96 28.46
N ALA A 432 11.68 6.17 28.45
CA ALA A 432 13.00 6.62 28.84
C ALA A 432 13.56 7.65 27.84
N THR A 433 14.18 8.70 28.36
CA THR A 433 14.87 9.71 27.55
C THR A 433 16.37 9.50 27.58
N SER A 434 17.03 9.66 26.45
CA SER A 434 18.49 9.68 26.31
C SER A 434 18.89 10.67 25.22
N GLY A 435 20.17 10.74 24.86
CA GLY A 435 20.63 11.57 23.76
C GLY A 435 22.06 11.27 23.36
N PHE A 436 22.45 11.75 22.18
CA PHE A 436 23.79 11.55 21.65
C PHE A 436 24.19 12.69 20.70
N THR A 437 25.48 12.77 20.42
CA THR A 437 26.04 13.62 19.35
C THR A 437 26.80 12.71 18.40
N LYS A 438 26.68 12.91 17.09
CA LYS A 438 27.28 12.11 16.01
C LYS A 438 26.78 10.66 15.93
N GLU A 439 27.02 9.83 16.94
CA GLU A 439 26.57 8.42 16.97
C GLU A 439 26.36 7.87 18.40
N VAL A 440 25.56 6.81 18.53
CA VAL A 440 25.33 6.06 19.78
C VAL A 440 25.30 4.56 19.51
N LYS A 441 25.86 3.77 20.42
CA LYS A 441 25.81 2.30 20.38
C LYS A 441 24.61 1.79 21.17
N LEU A 442 23.78 0.95 20.56
CA LEU A 442 22.57 0.38 21.12
C LEU A 442 22.60 -1.14 20.97
N ARG A 443 22.35 -1.85 22.07
CA ARG A 443 22.28 -3.31 22.11
C ARG A 443 20.85 -3.75 21.79
N VAL A 444 20.63 -4.38 20.64
CA VAL A 444 19.30 -4.86 20.20
C VAL A 444 19.23 -6.38 20.36
N GLU A 445 18.37 -6.85 21.26
CA GLU A 445 18.20 -8.27 21.56
C GLU A 445 17.57 -9.05 20.39
N PRO A 446 17.66 -10.40 20.36
CA PRO A 446 17.04 -11.22 19.32
C PRO A 446 15.58 -10.85 19.07
N ARG A 447 15.21 -10.72 17.80
CA ARG A 447 13.84 -10.39 17.35
C ARG A 447 13.26 -9.10 17.93
N GLN A 448 14.07 -8.26 18.59
CA GLN A 448 13.65 -7.02 19.21
C GLN A 448 13.65 -5.88 18.20
N THR A 449 12.68 -4.97 18.34
CA THR A 449 12.69 -3.65 17.71
C THR A 449 12.77 -2.59 18.79
N GLN A 450 13.92 -1.92 18.90
CA GLN A 450 14.00 -0.69 19.69
C GLN A 450 13.50 0.47 18.85
N VAL A 451 12.69 1.35 19.44
CA VAL A 451 12.03 2.43 18.70
C VAL A 451 12.00 3.70 19.52
N PHE A 452 12.42 4.79 18.87
CA PHE A 452 12.58 6.09 19.50
C PHE A 452 11.90 7.17 18.66
N ARG A 453 11.42 8.21 19.33
CA ARG A 453 11.29 9.53 18.73
C ARG A 453 12.59 10.31 18.97
N ALA A 454 13.16 10.86 17.92
CA ALA A 454 14.41 11.60 17.91
C ALA A 454 14.19 13.05 17.47
N SER A 455 14.78 13.99 18.20
CA SER A 455 14.70 15.43 17.93
C SER A 455 16.10 16.02 17.85
N GLY A 456 16.38 16.83 16.83
CA GLY A 456 17.67 17.49 16.65
C GLY A 456 17.68 18.41 15.43
N ASP A 457 18.81 19.08 15.20
CA ASP A 457 18.97 19.98 14.06
C ASP A 457 19.07 19.20 12.75
N HIS A 458 18.26 19.54 11.75
CA HIS A 458 18.29 18.90 10.44
C HIS A 458 19.58 19.19 9.69
N ALA A 459 20.09 18.20 8.95
CA ALA A 459 21.24 18.38 8.06
C ALA A 459 20.95 19.40 6.95
N LEU A 460 19.71 19.39 6.42
CA LEU A 460 19.19 20.43 5.53
C LEU A 460 18.42 21.47 6.35
N ALA A 461 19.10 22.55 6.76
CA ALA A 461 18.55 23.51 7.71
C ALA A 461 17.34 24.32 7.18
N ASP A 462 17.26 24.52 5.87
CA ASP A 462 16.24 25.34 5.20
C ASP A 462 15.17 24.51 4.47
N GLY A 463 15.09 23.19 4.67
CA GLY A 463 14.23 22.36 3.85
C GLY A 463 14.13 20.89 4.27
N LEU A 464 13.55 20.08 3.41
CA LEU A 464 13.50 18.63 3.52
C LEU A 464 13.87 17.98 2.19
N TYR A 465 14.61 16.88 2.24
CA TYR A 465 14.80 16.03 1.07
C TYR A 465 13.48 15.36 0.71
N LEU A 466 13.22 15.12 -0.58
CA LEU A 466 12.02 14.40 -1.02
C LEU A 466 11.92 13.00 -0.39
N SER A 467 13.07 12.35 -0.16
CA SER A 467 13.13 11.04 0.50
C SER A 467 12.84 11.09 2.00
N GLU A 468 12.76 12.27 2.62
CA GLU A 468 12.28 12.44 3.99
C GLU A 468 10.76 12.60 4.06
N GLN A 469 10.11 12.90 2.93
CA GLN A 469 8.67 13.19 2.85
C GLN A 469 7.96 12.29 1.82
N PRO A 470 8.11 10.95 1.91
CA PRO A 470 7.52 10.05 0.93
C PRO A 470 5.99 10.18 0.81
N GLY A 471 5.29 10.57 1.88
CA GLY A 471 3.83 10.81 1.85
C GLY A 471 3.41 12.01 1.00
N SER A 472 4.37 12.84 0.55
CA SER A 472 4.15 13.96 -0.36
C SER A 472 4.61 13.66 -1.79
N VAL A 473 5.08 12.45 -2.09
CA VAL A 473 5.57 12.04 -3.41
C VAL A 473 4.73 10.88 -3.94
N ASN A 474 4.22 11.00 -5.16
CA ASN A 474 3.45 9.97 -5.85
C ASN A 474 4.12 9.61 -7.19
N PRO A 475 4.57 8.36 -7.38
CA PRO A 475 4.92 7.82 -8.68
C PRO A 475 3.67 7.67 -9.55
N ALA A 476 3.31 8.73 -10.27
CA ALA A 476 2.17 8.74 -11.19
C ALA A 476 2.39 7.76 -12.36
N ILE A 477 3.63 7.73 -12.86
CA ILE A 477 4.15 6.74 -13.82
C ILE A 477 5.54 6.34 -13.32
N ASP A 478 5.80 5.05 -13.15
CA ASP A 478 7.03 4.53 -12.51
C ASP A 478 8.09 4.00 -13.50
N GLY A 479 7.85 4.13 -14.80
CA GLY A 479 8.77 3.74 -15.87
C GLY A 479 8.93 2.23 -16.04
N VAL A 480 8.16 1.43 -15.32
CA VAL A 480 8.18 -0.03 -15.42
C VAL A 480 7.45 -0.46 -16.70
N VAL A 481 8.21 -0.94 -17.69
CA VAL A 481 7.65 -1.45 -18.96
C VAL A 481 7.36 -2.95 -18.94
N GLN A 482 8.04 -3.68 -18.05
CA GLN A 482 7.87 -5.12 -17.84
C GLN A 482 7.67 -5.31 -16.34
N PRO A 483 6.43 -5.52 -15.88
CA PRO A 483 6.15 -5.78 -14.48
C PRO A 483 7.01 -6.93 -13.98
N GLN A 484 7.72 -6.71 -12.88
CA GLN A 484 8.54 -7.73 -12.25
C GLN A 484 7.77 -8.28 -11.04
N ALA A 485 8.02 -9.54 -10.69
CA ALA A 485 7.56 -10.05 -9.41
C ALA A 485 8.20 -9.25 -8.27
N ASP A 486 7.54 -9.23 -7.11
CA ASP A 486 8.22 -8.85 -5.88
C ASP A 486 9.42 -9.78 -5.71
N PRO A 487 10.58 -9.24 -5.32
CA PRO A 487 11.78 -10.01 -5.42
C PRO A 487 11.84 -11.12 -4.40
N THR A 488 12.42 -12.23 -4.83
CA THR A 488 13.03 -13.18 -3.91
C THR A 488 14.23 -12.48 -3.26
N ILE A 489 14.17 -12.28 -1.95
CA ILE A 489 15.22 -11.58 -1.23
C ILE A 489 16.36 -12.57 -0.98
N TYR A 490 17.44 -12.45 -1.74
CA TYR A 490 18.67 -13.17 -1.43
C TYR A 490 19.50 -12.33 -0.47
N ARG A 491 19.56 -12.82 0.76
CA ARG A 491 20.28 -12.23 1.90
C ARG A 491 21.56 -13.04 2.09
N SER A 492 22.71 -12.44 1.76
CA SER A 492 24.02 -13.08 1.97
C SER A 492 24.42 -12.90 3.42
N ILE A 493 24.89 -13.95 4.10
CA ILE A 493 25.31 -13.92 5.51
C ILE A 493 26.85 -13.71 5.63
N PRO A 494 27.41 -12.50 5.43
CA PRO A 494 28.77 -12.24 5.88
C PRO A 494 28.77 -12.07 7.41
N GLY A 495 29.96 -12.20 8.00
CA GLY A 495 30.13 -11.92 9.44
C GLY A 495 29.76 -10.47 9.77
N TRP A 496 28.98 -10.28 10.83
CA TRP A 496 28.55 -8.95 11.32
C TRP A 496 29.75 -8.00 11.50
N ARG A 497 29.66 -6.78 10.95
CA ARG A 497 30.73 -5.76 11.05
C ARG A 497 30.32 -4.56 11.89
N SER A 498 29.37 -3.76 11.40
CA SER A 498 28.80 -2.58 12.08
C SER A 498 27.61 -2.04 11.27
N THR A 499 26.92 -1.03 11.81
CA THR A 499 25.84 -0.32 11.10
C THR A 499 26.24 1.05 10.54
N ARG A 500 27.53 1.40 10.51
CA ARG A 500 27.97 2.67 9.91
C ARG A 500 27.76 2.61 8.39
N GLY A 501 27.18 3.67 7.83
CA GLY A 501 26.80 3.72 6.41
C GLY A 501 25.42 3.11 6.16
N ILE A 502 25.22 2.55 4.96
CA ILE A 502 23.92 2.09 4.45
C ILE A 502 23.68 0.57 4.54
N GLY A 503 24.69 -0.19 4.99
CA GLY A 503 24.65 -1.65 5.08
C GLY A 503 25.08 -2.37 3.80
N GLU A 504 24.96 -3.70 3.81
CA GLU A 504 25.41 -4.57 2.72
C GLU A 504 24.39 -4.70 1.60
N ARG A 505 23.12 -4.35 1.87
CA ARG A 505 21.95 -4.32 0.96
C ARG A 505 21.79 -5.62 0.13
N PRO A 506 20.73 -6.42 0.37
CA PRO A 506 20.55 -7.65 -0.39
C PRO A 506 20.41 -7.39 -1.88
N ILE A 507 20.86 -8.36 -2.69
CA ILE A 507 20.72 -8.32 -4.14
C ILE A 507 19.29 -8.74 -4.48
N TYR A 508 18.59 -7.85 -5.18
CA TYR A 508 17.20 -8.04 -5.54
C TYR A 508 17.08 -8.44 -7.02
N ALA A 509 16.29 -9.48 -7.28
CA ALA A 509 15.75 -9.78 -8.60
C ALA A 509 14.25 -9.49 -8.55
N GLY A 510 13.83 -8.30 -8.98
CA GLY A 510 12.49 -7.75 -8.72
C GLY A 510 12.55 -6.47 -7.90
N TRP A 511 11.50 -5.65 -7.99
CA TRP A 511 11.46 -4.19 -7.83
C TRP A 511 11.97 -3.42 -9.07
N GLY A 512 11.03 -2.87 -9.82
CA GLY A 512 11.29 -1.85 -10.85
C GLY A 512 10.78 -0.45 -10.46
N GLY A 513 10.23 -0.27 -9.26
CA GLY A 513 9.57 0.97 -8.87
C GLY A 513 10.49 2.05 -8.28
N ALA A 514 9.99 3.29 -8.21
CA ALA A 514 10.62 4.39 -7.49
C ALA A 514 10.98 4.06 -6.02
N MET A 515 12.15 4.52 -5.56
CA MET A 515 12.73 4.25 -4.25
C MET A 515 13.30 5.52 -3.60
N ALA A 516 13.16 5.62 -2.27
CA ALA A 516 13.79 6.65 -1.46
C ALA A 516 15.21 6.22 -1.04
N ASP A 517 16.20 7.09 -1.26
CA ASP A 517 17.62 6.91 -0.90
C ASP A 517 18.32 5.68 -1.52
N ALA A 518 17.70 5.07 -2.53
CA ALA A 518 18.25 3.96 -3.28
C ALA A 518 17.67 3.95 -4.70
N THR A 519 18.33 3.24 -5.61
CA THR A 519 17.80 2.99 -6.96
C THR A 519 16.60 2.04 -6.91
N PRO A 520 15.80 1.91 -7.99
CA PRO A 520 14.74 0.88 -8.08
C PRO A 520 15.21 -0.55 -7.78
N TYR A 521 16.50 -0.82 -7.99
CA TYR A 521 17.14 -2.11 -7.74
C TYR A 521 17.83 -2.18 -6.37
N ASN A 522 17.50 -1.25 -5.46
CA ASN A 522 18.07 -1.12 -4.12
C ASN A 522 19.60 -0.96 -4.09
N GLN A 523 20.18 -0.33 -5.12
CA GLN A 523 21.59 0.03 -5.13
C GLN A 523 21.79 1.47 -4.61
N PRO A 524 23.01 1.85 -4.18
CA PRO A 524 23.30 3.23 -3.79
C PRO A 524 23.05 4.19 -4.95
N LEU A 525 22.53 5.38 -4.65
CA LEU A 525 22.38 6.45 -5.64
C LEU A 525 23.77 6.98 -6.01
N MET A 526 24.18 6.83 -7.27
CA MET A 526 25.50 7.25 -7.75
C MET A 526 25.42 7.82 -9.17
N ILE A 527 26.04 8.98 -9.39
CA ILE A 527 26.15 9.58 -10.73
C ILE A 527 27.63 9.89 -11.00
N ALA A 528 28.22 9.21 -11.98
CA ALA A 528 29.63 9.38 -12.38
C ALA A 528 30.60 9.27 -11.18
N GLY A 529 30.39 8.27 -10.32
CA GLY A 529 31.18 8.00 -9.13
C GLY A 529 30.86 8.87 -7.91
N ARG A 530 30.01 9.91 -8.05
CA ARG A 530 29.54 10.70 -6.89
C ARG A 530 28.35 10.00 -6.25
N SER A 531 28.49 9.59 -5.00
CA SER A 531 27.41 9.01 -4.21
C SER A 531 26.50 10.08 -3.58
N PHE A 532 25.22 9.74 -3.45
CA PHE A 532 24.21 10.53 -2.77
C PHE A 532 23.58 9.71 -1.65
N THR A 533 23.54 10.26 -0.43
CA THR A 533 22.90 9.62 0.73
C THR A 533 21.42 9.98 0.85
N ALA A 534 20.99 11.03 0.16
CA ALA A 534 19.61 11.45 0.06
C ALA A 534 19.20 11.59 -1.41
N GLY A 535 17.99 11.16 -1.77
CA GLY A 535 17.44 11.38 -3.10
C GLY A 535 16.34 10.38 -3.47
N ILE A 536 15.84 10.49 -4.70
CA ILE A 536 14.86 9.54 -5.24
C ILE A 536 15.46 8.83 -6.45
N GLY A 537 15.51 7.50 -6.41
CA GLY A 537 15.87 6.67 -7.55
C GLY A 537 14.61 6.22 -8.29
N ILE A 538 14.59 6.38 -9.61
CA ILE A 538 13.47 5.98 -10.47
C ILE A 538 14.00 5.34 -11.76
N LEU A 539 13.11 4.77 -12.57
CA LEU A 539 13.45 4.41 -13.95
C LEU A 539 13.21 5.62 -14.87
N ALA A 540 13.94 5.70 -15.98
CA ALA A 540 13.58 6.61 -17.06
C ALA A 540 12.18 6.29 -17.58
N ASN A 541 11.54 7.27 -18.22
CA ASN A 541 10.12 7.28 -18.55
C ASN A 541 9.21 7.20 -17.33
N SER A 542 9.59 7.89 -16.26
CA SER A 542 8.78 8.08 -15.05
C SER A 542 8.32 9.53 -14.93
N ARG A 543 7.19 9.71 -14.25
CA ARG A 543 6.66 10.99 -13.77
C ARG A 543 6.31 10.86 -12.29
N LEU A 544 7.00 11.63 -11.45
CA LEU A 544 6.65 11.78 -10.04
C LEU A 544 5.87 13.06 -9.85
N GLU A 545 4.84 13.02 -9.02
CA GLU A 545 4.09 14.18 -8.52
C GLU A 545 4.55 14.46 -7.08
N VAL A 546 4.79 15.73 -6.76
CA VAL A 546 5.25 16.14 -5.43
C VAL A 546 4.38 17.27 -4.92
N ARG A 547 3.73 17.08 -3.77
CA ARG A 547 2.97 18.13 -3.08
C ARG A 547 3.95 19.14 -2.47
N ASN A 548 3.76 20.41 -2.78
CA ASN A 548 4.53 21.49 -2.18
C ASN A 548 3.70 22.20 -1.09
N THR A 549 4.09 22.02 0.17
CA THR A 549 3.40 22.58 1.34
C THR A 549 3.98 23.93 1.78
N GLY A 550 4.24 24.81 0.81
CA GLY A 550 4.67 26.19 1.06
C GLY A 550 6.17 26.45 0.95
N PHE A 551 6.95 25.53 0.38
CA PHE A 551 8.36 25.77 0.06
C PHE A 551 8.51 26.70 -1.14
N ALA A 552 9.64 27.41 -1.18
CA ALA A 552 9.90 28.46 -2.16
C ALA A 552 10.87 28.04 -3.27
N ARG A 553 11.67 26.99 -3.07
CA ARG A 553 12.67 26.52 -4.04
C ARG A 553 12.75 25.00 -4.08
N PHE A 554 12.89 24.46 -5.29
CA PHE A 554 13.28 23.07 -5.53
C PHE A 554 14.75 23.02 -5.96
N THR A 555 15.49 22.01 -5.49
CA THR A 555 16.87 21.73 -5.91
C THR A 555 17.11 20.23 -6.06
N ALA A 556 17.90 19.81 -7.05
CA ALA A 556 18.36 18.42 -7.19
C ALA A 556 19.68 18.33 -8.00
N GLN A 557 20.37 17.20 -7.87
CA GLN A 557 21.48 16.76 -8.71
C GLN A 557 21.00 15.55 -9.53
N VAL A 558 20.76 15.75 -10.82
CA VAL A 558 20.10 14.73 -11.67
C VAL A 558 21.07 14.07 -12.64
N GLY A 559 20.82 12.81 -12.96
CA GLY A 559 21.65 12.08 -13.92
C GLY A 559 21.23 10.62 -14.09
N VAL A 560 21.80 9.97 -15.11
CA VAL A 560 21.70 8.52 -15.28
C VAL A 560 22.56 7.86 -14.20
N ASP A 561 21.97 6.93 -13.46
CA ASP A 561 22.63 6.31 -12.32
C ASP A 561 23.71 5.32 -12.79
N ASP A 562 24.78 5.16 -12.00
CA ASP A 562 25.90 4.27 -12.32
C ASP A 562 25.49 2.79 -12.37
N SER A 563 24.36 2.44 -11.74
CA SER A 563 23.68 1.14 -11.81
C SER A 563 23.06 0.81 -13.17
N ALA A 564 22.96 1.80 -14.09
CA ALA A 564 22.45 1.55 -15.43
C ALA A 564 23.36 0.58 -16.19
N GLY A 565 22.82 -0.57 -16.60
CA GLY A 565 23.57 -1.57 -17.37
C GLY A 565 23.97 -1.08 -18.77
N ASP A 566 23.10 -0.30 -19.42
CA ASP A 566 23.33 0.30 -20.74
C ASP A 566 23.73 1.78 -20.61
N GLY A 567 24.93 2.13 -21.06
CA GLY A 567 25.43 3.51 -21.06
C GLY A 567 25.04 4.33 -22.29
N GLY A 568 24.45 3.69 -23.30
CA GLY A 568 24.13 4.28 -24.60
C GLY A 568 22.78 4.99 -24.68
N GLN A 569 21.94 4.93 -23.65
CA GLN A 569 20.64 5.61 -23.63
C GLN A 569 20.75 7.01 -23.02
N SER A 570 20.22 8.01 -23.73
CA SER A 570 20.17 9.38 -23.24
C SER A 570 18.83 9.68 -22.58
N VAL A 571 18.91 10.31 -21.41
CA VAL A 571 17.75 10.73 -20.62
C VAL A 571 17.75 12.24 -20.45
N ARG A 572 16.59 12.87 -20.65
CA ARG A 572 16.34 14.26 -20.28
C ARG A 572 15.47 14.33 -19.03
N PHE A 573 15.81 15.25 -18.15
CA PHE A 573 15.04 15.53 -16.95
C PHE A 573 14.28 16.83 -17.15
N PHE A 574 13.04 16.86 -16.68
CA PHE A 574 12.16 18.02 -16.72
C PHE A 574 11.54 18.22 -15.34
N LEU A 575 11.40 19.48 -14.96
CA LEU A 575 10.66 19.91 -13.80
C LEU A 575 9.51 20.78 -14.27
N TYR A 576 8.31 20.44 -13.83
CA TYR A 576 7.11 21.24 -14.03
C TYR A 576 6.54 21.68 -12.68
N GLY A 577 5.82 22.79 -12.67
CA GLY A 577 5.01 23.27 -11.56
C GLY A 577 3.61 23.61 -12.04
N ASP A 578 2.60 22.99 -11.45
CA ASP A 578 1.20 23.11 -11.82
C ASP A 578 0.98 22.97 -13.35
N GLY A 579 1.66 21.97 -13.95
CA GLY A 579 1.58 21.68 -15.38
C GLY A 579 2.49 22.53 -16.28
N ARG A 580 3.20 23.53 -15.74
CA ARG A 580 4.03 24.48 -16.51
C ARG A 580 5.52 24.16 -16.38
N PRO A 581 6.31 24.26 -17.47
CA PRO A 581 7.75 23.96 -17.41
C PRO A 581 8.49 24.98 -16.53
N LEU A 582 9.37 24.48 -15.67
CA LEU A 582 10.22 25.28 -14.78
C LEU A 582 11.71 25.12 -15.08
N ALA A 583 12.16 23.88 -15.34
CA ALA A 583 13.55 23.59 -15.67
C ALA A 583 13.67 22.31 -16.51
N SER A 584 14.76 22.17 -17.24
CA SER A 584 15.10 20.95 -17.98
C SER A 584 16.59 20.80 -18.19
N THR A 585 17.05 19.59 -18.47
CA THR A 585 18.46 19.31 -18.79
C THR A 585 18.69 19.13 -20.29
N PRO A 586 19.94 19.30 -20.78
CA PRO A 586 20.37 18.60 -21.99
C PRO A 586 20.24 17.07 -21.83
N PRO A 587 20.37 16.27 -22.90
CA PRO A 587 20.43 14.81 -22.76
C PRO A 587 21.64 14.42 -21.92
N LEU A 588 21.41 13.60 -20.90
CA LEU A 588 22.44 13.03 -20.04
C LEU A 588 22.55 11.53 -20.30
N ARG A 589 23.76 10.99 -20.15
CA ARG A 589 24.07 9.56 -20.31
C ARG A 589 24.85 9.07 -19.10
N ARG A 590 24.93 7.75 -18.91
CA ARG A 590 25.78 7.16 -17.87
C ARG A 590 27.22 7.68 -18.00
N GLY A 591 27.84 8.05 -16.88
CA GLY A 591 29.17 8.66 -16.84
C GLY A 591 29.20 10.17 -17.08
N SER A 592 28.07 10.80 -17.43
CA SER A 592 27.95 12.26 -17.40
C SER A 592 27.97 12.74 -15.95
N ALA A 593 28.65 13.86 -15.67
CA ALA A 593 28.58 14.47 -14.35
C ALA A 593 27.14 14.83 -13.97
N ALA A 594 26.81 14.75 -12.68
CA ALA A 594 25.50 15.14 -12.18
C ALA A 594 25.16 16.59 -12.57
N TYR A 595 23.95 16.81 -13.05
CA TYR A 595 23.47 18.12 -13.47
C TYR A 595 22.70 18.78 -12.33
N ALA A 596 23.13 19.97 -11.92
CA ALA A 596 22.43 20.74 -10.90
C ALA A 596 21.16 21.37 -11.48
N MET A 597 20.00 20.98 -10.95
CA MET A 597 18.70 21.54 -11.29
C MET A 597 18.16 22.35 -10.11
N SER A 598 17.65 23.56 -10.39
CA SER A 598 17.07 24.44 -9.38
C SER A 598 15.99 25.32 -10.00
N ALA A 599 14.89 25.52 -9.29
CA ALA A 599 13.81 26.40 -9.73
C ALA A 599 13.06 27.05 -8.55
N PRO A 600 12.56 28.29 -8.71
CA PRO A 600 11.60 28.85 -7.77
C PRO A 600 10.27 28.09 -7.87
N VAL A 601 9.71 27.69 -6.73
CA VAL A 601 8.44 26.95 -6.62
C VAL A 601 7.47 27.59 -5.63
N LYS A 602 7.75 28.83 -5.20
CA LYS A 602 6.85 29.58 -4.34
C LYS A 602 5.48 29.73 -5.01
N GLY A 603 4.44 29.24 -4.35
CA GLY A 603 3.06 29.28 -4.86
C GLY A 603 2.72 28.17 -5.86
N VAL A 604 3.67 27.29 -6.20
CA VAL A 604 3.37 26.05 -6.95
C VAL A 604 2.79 25.02 -5.98
N ALA A 605 1.67 24.40 -6.33
CA ALA A 605 1.02 23.40 -5.47
C ALA A 605 1.54 21.98 -5.75
N ILE A 606 1.69 21.62 -7.02
CA ILE A 606 2.17 20.32 -7.48
C ILE A 606 3.38 20.50 -8.38
N LEU A 607 4.50 19.87 -7.99
CA LEU A 607 5.65 19.72 -8.87
C LEU A 607 5.56 18.37 -9.58
N GLU A 608 5.99 18.33 -10.84
CA GLU A 608 6.12 17.08 -11.59
C GLU A 608 7.57 16.91 -12.04
N LEU A 609 8.21 15.84 -11.57
CA LEU A 609 9.59 15.46 -11.88
C LEU A 609 9.51 14.37 -12.95
N VAL A 610 9.94 14.68 -14.16
CA VAL A 610 9.87 13.77 -15.31
C VAL A 610 11.26 13.41 -15.77
N ALA A 611 11.54 12.12 -15.90
CA ALA A 611 12.73 11.62 -16.59
C ALA A 611 12.28 10.91 -17.86
N ARG A 612 12.75 11.33 -19.03
CA ARG A 612 12.36 10.76 -20.33
C ARG A 612 13.59 10.30 -21.09
N ALA A 613 13.57 9.04 -21.54
CA ALA A 613 14.61 8.49 -22.40
C ALA A 613 14.21 8.67 -23.88
N GLU A 614 15.17 9.08 -24.71
CA GLU A 614 14.99 9.17 -26.17
C GLU A 614 15.22 7.78 -26.79
N GLY A 615 14.16 7.10 -27.22
CA GLY A 615 14.26 5.78 -27.87
C GLY A 615 14.72 4.66 -26.95
N VAL A 616 13.84 4.20 -26.04
CA VAL A 616 14.16 3.05 -25.18
C VAL A 616 14.14 1.76 -26.00
N THR A 617 15.30 1.16 -26.16
CA THR A 617 15.46 -0.21 -26.67
C THR A 617 15.98 -1.09 -25.53
N GLY A 618 15.20 -2.08 -25.09
CA GLY A 618 15.66 -3.04 -24.08
C GLY A 618 15.33 -2.66 -22.62
N ASN A 619 16.30 -2.80 -21.72
CA ASN A 619 16.11 -2.70 -20.27
C ASN A 619 15.81 -1.25 -19.81
N ALA A 620 15.10 -1.13 -18.69
CA ALA A 620 14.83 0.16 -18.08
C ALA A 620 16.13 0.82 -17.56
N VAL A 621 16.23 2.14 -17.73
CA VAL A 621 17.41 2.93 -17.35
C VAL A 621 17.18 3.53 -15.96
N PRO A 622 17.86 3.07 -14.89
CA PRO A 622 17.78 3.72 -13.59
C PRO A 622 18.40 5.12 -13.65
N VAL A 623 17.71 6.07 -13.03
CA VAL A 623 18.12 7.46 -12.94
C VAL A 623 17.93 7.99 -11.54
N THR A 624 18.70 9.01 -11.21
CA THR A 624 18.81 9.54 -9.86
C THR A 624 18.43 11.01 -9.82
N TRP A 625 17.52 11.34 -8.91
CA TRP A 625 17.26 12.70 -8.42
C TRP A 625 17.97 12.86 -7.07
N GLY A 626 19.30 12.98 -7.11
CA GLY A 626 20.17 13.07 -5.94
C GLY A 626 19.97 14.38 -5.20
N GLU A 627 19.95 14.34 -3.86
CA GLU A 627 19.71 15.50 -2.99
C GLU A 627 18.44 16.30 -3.37
N ALA A 628 17.46 15.67 -4.04
CA ALA A 628 16.23 16.33 -4.42
C ALA A 628 15.51 16.84 -3.16
N ALA A 629 15.23 18.14 -3.11
CA ALA A 629 14.76 18.80 -1.90
C ALA A 629 13.82 19.97 -2.20
N LEU A 630 12.94 20.23 -1.24
CA LEU A 630 12.16 21.46 -1.14
C LEU A 630 12.71 22.35 -0.02
N ARG A 631 12.94 23.63 -0.33
CA ARG A 631 13.60 24.62 0.52
C ARG A 631 12.76 25.88 0.71
N ARG A 632 12.84 26.48 1.89
CA ARG A 632 12.06 27.65 2.34
C ARG A 632 12.60 28.97 1.80
#